data_AF-A0A2P4XBH5-F1
#
_entry.id   AF-A0A2P4XBH5-F1
#
_cell.length_a   1.000
_cell.length_b   1.000
_cell.length_c   1.000
_cell.angle_alpha   90.00
_cell.angle_beta   90.00
_cell.angle_gamma   90.00
#
_symmetry.space_group_name_H-M   'P 1'
#
loop_
_entity.id
_entity.type
_entity.pdbx_description
1 polymer ?
#
loop_
_entity_poly.entity_id
_entity_poly.type
_entity_poly.pdbx_seq_one_letter_code
_entity_poly.pdbx_strand_id
1 'polypeptide(L)'
;MDSSTFYYLRSGVLDPSGYCYGVAHGVADESWEITVKRGRKVMEAEAQSGIGTFMASYLCVARDPEDAPKCWDYGVVVDHTWKSDTTSGTLHLFFSDGSESVPLDEAALPVLLVEDYAMRPWLHRPVCHLMVGEMRGIHKNIAADFQGANVGVALQWMLQLALHYTQT
;
A
#
# COMPACT_ATOMS: atom_id res chain seq x y z
N MET A 1 32.66 -14.37 -8.87
CA MET A 1 31.21 -14.37 -8.63
C MET A 1 30.94 -13.20 -7.73
N ASP A 2 30.41 -12.12 -8.28
CA ASP A 2 30.15 -10.90 -7.52
C ASP A 2 29.00 -11.16 -6.55
N SER A 3 29.27 -11.04 -5.25
CA SER A 3 28.27 -11.28 -4.21
C SER A 3 27.42 -10.03 -4.03
N SER A 4 26.42 -9.87 -4.90
CA SER A 4 25.41 -8.83 -4.76
C SER A 4 24.61 -9.05 -3.47
N THR A 5 24.55 -8.04 -2.60
CA THR A 5 23.75 -8.09 -1.37
C THR A 5 22.63 -7.05 -1.42
N PHE A 6 21.42 -7.47 -1.03
CA PHE A 6 20.21 -6.65 -1.08
C PHE A 6 19.76 -6.24 0.32
N TYR A 7 19.30 -4.99 0.45
CA TYR A 7 18.85 -4.43 1.71
C TYR A 7 17.56 -3.62 1.53
N TYR A 8 16.71 -3.65 2.55
CA TYR A 8 15.69 -2.63 2.74
C TYR A 8 16.24 -1.46 3.55
N LEU A 9 16.06 -0.25 3.02
CA LEU A 9 16.44 1.01 3.63
C LEU A 9 15.18 1.76 4.04
N ARG A 10 15.07 2.11 5.33
CA ARG A 10 13.93 2.89 5.81
C ARG A 10 14.11 4.34 5.40
N SER A 11 13.17 4.91 4.63
CA SER A 11 13.15 6.35 4.37
C SER A 11 12.89 7.12 5.67
N GLY A 12 13.35 8.38 5.74
CA GLY A 12 13.30 9.21 6.95
C GLY A 12 11.88 9.44 7.50
N VAL A 13 11.83 9.86 8.77
CA VAL A 13 10.70 9.79 9.75
C VAL A 13 9.34 10.41 9.36
N LEU A 14 9.14 10.96 8.16
CA LEU A 14 7.83 11.50 7.75
C LEU A 14 7.47 11.20 6.28
N ASP A 15 8.21 10.33 5.60
CA ASP A 15 7.86 9.94 4.23
C ASP A 15 6.80 8.83 4.28
N PRO A 16 5.59 9.02 3.70
CA PRO A 16 4.59 7.97 3.57
C PRO A 16 5.02 6.87 2.59
N SER A 17 6.09 7.07 1.82
CA SER A 17 6.72 6.02 1.05
C SER A 17 7.58 5.14 1.98
N GLY A 18 7.20 3.86 2.11
CA GLY A 18 7.87 2.88 2.96
C GLY A 18 9.34 2.61 2.58
N TYR A 19 9.85 1.43 2.90
CA TYR A 19 11.27 1.11 2.65
C TYR A 19 11.63 1.28 1.16
N CYS A 20 12.81 1.82 0.88
CA CYS A 20 13.45 1.73 -0.44
C CYS A 20 14.31 0.46 -0.50
N TYR A 21 14.36 -0.22 -1.64
CA TYR A 21 15.31 -1.31 -1.84
C TYR A 21 16.61 -0.78 -2.46
N GLY A 22 17.75 -1.31 -2.02
CA GLY A 22 19.07 -0.95 -2.54
C GLY A 22 19.96 -2.18 -2.78
N VAL A 23 20.80 -2.10 -3.80
CA VAL A 23 21.80 -3.12 -4.15
C VAL A 23 23.18 -2.57 -3.85
N ALA A 24 23.96 -3.30 -3.05
CA ALA A 24 25.38 -3.02 -2.89
C ALA A 24 26.16 -3.95 -3.84
N HIS A 25 26.83 -3.36 -4.84
CA HIS A 25 27.80 -4.06 -5.69
C HIS A 25 29.20 -3.80 -5.11
N GLY A 26 29.83 -4.83 -4.54
CA GLY A 26 31.22 -4.75 -4.12
C GLY A 26 32.15 -5.34 -5.18
N VAL A 27 32.97 -4.49 -5.82
CA VAL A 27 34.29 -4.94 -6.30
C VAL A 27 35.24 -4.67 -5.14
N ALA A 28 35.96 -5.70 -4.69
CA ALA A 28 36.87 -5.60 -3.56
C ALA A 28 38.10 -4.77 -3.97
N ASP A 29 38.02 -3.45 -3.85
CA ASP A 29 39.17 -2.56 -3.80
C ASP A 29 38.91 -1.47 -2.74
N GLU A 30 39.97 -1.15 -2.02
CA GLU A 30 39.99 -0.51 -0.71
C GLU A 30 39.25 0.86 -0.72
N SER A 31 38.22 0.99 0.15
CA SER A 31 37.56 2.24 0.56
C SER A 31 36.32 2.75 -0.20
N TRP A 32 35.29 1.91 -0.38
CA TRP A 32 33.88 2.36 -0.47
C TRP A 32 32.95 1.54 0.43
N GLU A 33 33.15 1.66 1.74
CA GLU A 33 32.28 1.03 2.74
C GLU A 33 30.92 1.75 2.79
N ILE A 34 29.90 1.15 2.18
CA ILE A 34 28.51 1.58 2.38
C ILE A 34 28.07 1.06 3.76
N THR A 35 28.29 1.87 4.81
CA THR A 35 27.83 1.53 6.16
C THR A 35 26.31 1.71 6.26
N VAL A 36 25.55 0.65 5.96
CA VAL A 36 24.10 0.61 6.21
C VAL A 36 23.87 0.51 7.72
N LYS A 37 23.62 1.65 8.37
CA LYS A 37 23.46 1.69 9.84
C LYS A 37 22.19 0.97 10.35
N ARG A 38 21.17 0.78 9.51
CA ARG A 38 19.86 0.16 9.86
C ARG A 38 19.15 -0.43 8.63
N GLY A 39 19.59 -1.60 8.14
CA GLY A 39 18.93 -2.29 7.03
C GLY A 39 18.83 -3.78 7.27
N ARG A 40 17.67 -4.37 6.96
CA ARG A 40 17.49 -5.83 6.96
C ARG A 40 18.05 -6.38 5.65
N LYS A 41 18.98 -7.34 5.73
CA LYS A 41 19.46 -8.09 4.56
C LYS A 41 18.33 -8.99 4.06
N VAL A 42 18.09 -8.97 2.76
CA VAL A 42 17.01 -9.73 2.11
C VAL A 42 17.52 -10.50 0.90
N MET A 43 16.72 -11.45 0.42
CA MET A 43 17.01 -12.19 -0.81
C MET A 43 16.74 -11.33 -2.03
N GLU A 44 17.41 -11.62 -3.15
CA GLU A 44 17.21 -10.90 -4.42
C GLU A 44 15.74 -10.91 -4.85
N ALA A 45 15.08 -12.07 -4.79
CA ALA A 45 13.67 -12.20 -5.17
C ALA A 45 12.72 -11.37 -4.27
N GLU A 46 13.02 -11.26 -2.97
CA GLU A 46 12.27 -10.41 -2.03
C GLU A 46 12.49 -8.92 -2.33
N ALA A 47 13.71 -8.54 -2.71
CA ALA A 47 14.01 -7.17 -3.11
C ALA A 47 13.32 -6.80 -4.43
N GLN A 48 13.35 -7.70 -5.41
CA GLN A 48 12.73 -7.51 -6.72
C GLN A 48 11.20 -7.49 -6.66
N SER A 49 10.58 -8.20 -5.71
CA SER A 49 9.13 -8.14 -5.52
C SER A 49 8.65 -6.83 -4.92
N GLY A 50 9.56 -5.98 -4.42
CA GLY A 50 9.20 -4.69 -3.83
C GLY A 50 8.34 -4.79 -2.57
N ILE A 51 8.10 -5.99 -2.01
CA ILE A 51 7.12 -6.18 -0.92
C ILE A 51 7.39 -5.30 0.30
N GLY A 52 8.66 -5.11 0.68
CA GLY A 52 9.03 -4.26 1.80
C GLY A 52 8.69 -2.76 1.61
N THR A 53 8.45 -2.31 0.37
CA THR A 53 8.04 -0.93 0.09
C THR A 53 6.64 -0.62 0.62
N PHE A 54 5.79 -1.64 0.79
CA PHE A 54 4.43 -1.50 1.29
C PHE A 54 4.36 -1.23 2.79
N MET A 55 5.46 -1.37 3.54
CA MET A 55 5.47 -1.09 4.97
C MET A 55 5.01 0.32 5.30
N ALA A 56 4.13 0.42 6.30
CA ALA A 56 3.47 1.65 6.72
C ALA A 56 2.60 2.32 5.64
N SER A 57 2.37 1.65 4.50
CA SER A 57 1.45 2.14 3.47
C SER A 57 -0.01 1.94 3.89
N TYR A 58 -0.87 2.80 3.35
CA TYR A 58 -2.31 2.72 3.50
C TYR A 58 -2.92 1.98 2.30
N LEU A 59 -3.79 1.01 2.55
CA LEU A 59 -4.41 0.20 1.50
C LEU A 59 -5.93 0.20 1.63
N CYS A 60 -6.63 0.20 0.49
CA CYS A 60 -8.03 -0.18 0.39
C CYS A 60 -8.12 -1.60 -0.15
N VAL A 61 -8.70 -2.51 0.63
CA VAL A 61 -8.80 -3.93 0.30
C VAL A 61 -10.24 -4.42 0.45
N ALA A 62 -10.59 -5.43 -0.33
CA ALA A 62 -11.89 -6.07 -0.22
C ALA A 62 -11.82 -7.24 0.74
N ARG A 63 -12.42 -7.09 1.93
CA ARG A 63 -12.45 -8.10 2.99
C ARG A 63 -13.74 -8.92 2.96
N ASP A 64 -13.64 -10.16 3.40
CA ASP A 64 -14.76 -11.11 3.52
C ASP A 64 -15.05 -11.38 5.01
N PRO A 65 -15.76 -10.48 5.71
CA PRO A 65 -16.06 -10.65 7.13
C PRO A 65 -16.98 -11.86 7.36
N GLU A 66 -16.75 -12.58 8.47
CA GLU A 66 -17.62 -13.67 8.92
C GLU A 66 -19.05 -13.10 9.09
N ASP A 67 -20.02 -13.68 8.37
CA ASP A 67 -21.44 -13.27 8.34
C ASP A 67 -21.79 -11.96 7.62
N ALA A 68 -20.91 -11.39 6.79
CA ALA A 68 -21.26 -10.21 5.99
C ALA A 68 -20.72 -10.31 4.54
N PRO A 69 -21.37 -9.64 3.58
CA PRO A 69 -20.90 -9.64 2.20
C PRO A 69 -19.54 -8.97 2.09
N LYS A 70 -18.72 -9.47 1.16
CA LYS A 70 -17.43 -8.88 0.83
C LYS A 70 -17.53 -7.37 0.62
N CYS A 71 -16.82 -6.60 1.43
CA CYS A 71 -16.88 -5.14 1.45
C CYS A 71 -15.49 -4.50 1.41
N TRP A 72 -15.43 -3.25 0.98
CA TRP A 72 -14.20 -2.45 1.00
C TRP A 72 -13.87 -1.99 2.41
N ASP A 73 -12.60 -2.11 2.77
CA ASP A 73 -12.06 -1.70 4.05
C ASP A 73 -10.65 -1.13 3.89
N TYR A 74 -10.20 -0.39 4.89
CA TYR A 74 -8.97 0.39 4.88
C TYR A 74 -8.04 -0.07 6.00
N GLY A 75 -6.86 -0.52 5.61
CA GLY A 75 -5.84 -1.00 6.54
C GLY A 75 -4.49 -0.34 6.35
N VAL A 76 -3.65 -0.44 7.38
CA VAL A 76 -2.23 -0.04 7.32
C VAL A 76 -1.37 -1.29 7.31
N VAL A 77 -0.40 -1.35 6.42
CA VAL A 77 0.55 -2.48 6.42
C VAL A 77 1.53 -2.33 7.58
N VAL A 78 1.53 -3.32 8.48
CA VAL A 78 2.37 -3.33 9.70
C VAL A 78 3.55 -4.29 9.60
N ASP A 79 3.41 -5.35 8.81
CA ASP A 79 4.49 -6.32 8.55
C ASP A 79 4.28 -7.03 7.20
N HIS A 80 5.28 -7.78 6.75
CA HIS A 80 5.19 -8.62 5.56
C HIS A 80 5.95 -9.93 5.74
N THR A 81 5.49 -10.96 5.05
CA THR A 81 6.18 -12.23 4.92
C THR A 81 6.48 -12.52 3.45
N TRP A 82 7.67 -13.04 3.21
CA TRP A 82 8.11 -13.46 1.88
C TRP A 82 8.42 -14.96 1.89
N LYS A 83 7.87 -15.68 0.91
CA LYS A 83 8.13 -17.10 0.71
C LYS A 83 8.94 -17.28 -0.58
N SER A 84 10.23 -17.59 -0.42
CA SER A 84 11.15 -17.77 -1.53
C SER A 84 10.76 -18.94 -2.44
N ASP A 85 10.18 -20.00 -1.88
CA ASP A 85 9.83 -21.23 -2.61
C ASP A 85 8.72 -21.00 -3.65
N THR A 86 7.78 -20.12 -3.33
CA THR A 86 6.60 -19.83 -4.17
C THR A 86 6.68 -18.45 -4.81
N THR A 87 7.78 -17.73 -4.61
CA THR A 87 8.00 -16.36 -5.08
C THR A 87 6.82 -15.45 -4.74
N SER A 88 6.24 -15.65 -3.55
CA SER A 88 4.99 -15.00 -3.15
C SER A 88 5.13 -14.25 -1.83
N GLY A 89 4.45 -13.11 -1.80
CA GLY A 89 4.41 -12.21 -0.67
C GLY A 89 3.09 -12.26 0.06
N THR A 90 3.09 -11.95 1.35
CA THR A 90 1.88 -11.65 2.11
C THR A 90 2.11 -10.40 2.93
N LEU A 91 1.17 -9.47 2.82
CA LEU A 91 1.12 -8.25 3.62
C LEU A 91 0.28 -8.51 4.85
N HIS A 92 0.76 -8.08 6.01
CA HIS A 92 0.01 -8.11 7.26
C HIS A 92 -0.53 -6.70 7.51
N LEU A 93 -1.85 -6.57 7.46
CA LEU A 93 -2.55 -5.30 7.60
C LEU A 93 -3.21 -5.21 8.97
N PHE A 94 -3.26 -4.00 9.50
CA PHE A 94 -4.03 -3.64 10.68
C PHE A 94 -5.20 -2.73 10.27
N PHE A 95 -6.41 -3.18 10.59
CA PHE A 95 -7.69 -2.51 10.41
C PHE A 95 -8.22 -1.98 11.74
N SER A 96 -9.36 -1.30 11.73
CA SER A 96 -9.99 -0.82 12.97
C SER A 96 -10.53 -1.94 13.87
N ASP A 97 -10.89 -3.09 13.28
CA ASP A 97 -11.51 -4.24 13.95
C ASP A 97 -10.54 -5.40 14.20
N GLY A 98 -9.31 -5.34 13.66
CA GLY A 98 -8.32 -6.39 13.84
C GLY A 98 -7.21 -6.39 12.81
N SER A 99 -6.43 -7.47 12.78
CA SER A 99 -5.37 -7.66 11.78
C SER A 99 -5.70 -8.81 10.84
N GLU A 100 -5.42 -8.64 9.56
CA GLU A 100 -5.61 -9.67 8.54
C GLU A 100 -4.40 -9.72 7.60
N SER A 101 -4.18 -10.88 6.98
CA SER A 101 -3.08 -11.09 6.05
C SER A 101 -3.60 -11.23 4.63
N VAL A 102 -3.11 -10.40 3.71
CA VAL A 102 -3.55 -10.37 2.31
C VAL A 102 -2.38 -10.72 1.41
N PRO A 103 -2.56 -11.61 0.41
CA PRO A 103 -1.50 -11.92 -0.54
C PRO A 103 -1.07 -10.65 -1.29
N LEU A 104 0.23 -10.55 -1.57
CA LEU A 104 0.76 -9.48 -2.41
C LEU A 104 0.22 -9.66 -3.83
N ASP A 105 -0.64 -8.75 -4.25
CA ASP A 105 -1.11 -8.62 -5.62
C ASP A 105 -1.04 -7.14 -5.99
N GLU A 106 0.07 -6.73 -6.61
CA GLU A 106 0.29 -5.35 -7.05
C GLU A 106 -0.81 -4.87 -8.00
N ALA A 107 -1.38 -5.79 -8.79
CA ALA A 107 -2.44 -5.45 -9.72
C ALA A 107 -3.78 -5.25 -9.00
N ALA A 108 -3.95 -5.69 -7.75
CA ALA A 108 -5.16 -5.56 -6.95
C ALA A 108 -5.07 -4.54 -5.81
N LEU A 109 -3.88 -4.22 -5.30
CA LEU A 109 -3.67 -3.39 -4.10
C LEU A 109 -3.33 -1.92 -4.44
N PRO A 110 -4.29 -0.98 -4.41
CA PRO A 110 -3.96 0.43 -4.53
C PRO A 110 -3.32 0.95 -3.24
N VAL A 111 -2.08 1.44 -3.35
CA VAL A 111 -1.45 2.26 -2.30
C VAL A 111 -2.12 3.62 -2.30
N LEU A 112 -2.63 4.03 -1.13
CA LEU A 112 -3.35 5.27 -0.93
C LEU A 112 -2.46 6.34 -0.32
N LEU A 113 -2.77 7.60 -0.66
CA LEU A 113 -2.28 8.74 0.10
C LEU A 113 -2.94 8.81 1.48
N VAL A 114 -2.32 9.52 2.42
CA VAL A 114 -2.86 9.64 3.79
C VAL A 114 -4.23 10.34 3.80
N GLU A 115 -4.45 11.27 2.88
CA GLU A 115 -5.71 12.00 2.72
C GLU A 115 -6.83 11.06 2.25
N ASP A 116 -6.55 10.23 1.25
CA ASP A 116 -7.49 9.22 0.75
C ASP A 116 -7.85 8.20 1.83
N TYR A 117 -6.86 7.79 2.63
CA TYR A 117 -7.04 6.90 3.77
C TYR A 117 -7.79 7.56 4.94
N ALA A 118 -7.66 8.87 5.13
CA ALA A 118 -8.40 9.59 6.16
C ALA A 118 -9.89 9.70 5.81
N MET A 119 -10.21 9.88 4.53
CA MET A 119 -11.58 10.04 4.04
C MET A 119 -12.38 8.73 4.02
N ARG A 120 -11.73 7.59 3.78
CA ARG A 120 -12.33 6.25 3.69
C ARG A 120 -13.69 6.21 2.99
N PRO A 121 -13.80 6.77 1.77
CA PRO A 121 -15.09 6.99 1.10
C PRO A 121 -15.90 5.71 0.87
N TRP A 122 -15.25 4.54 0.88
CA TRP A 122 -15.87 3.24 0.56
C TRP A 122 -15.97 2.29 1.75
N LEU A 123 -15.71 2.77 2.97
CA LEU A 123 -15.73 1.91 4.15
C LEU A 123 -17.07 1.17 4.26
N HIS A 124 -17.01 -0.16 4.38
CA HIS A 124 -18.17 -1.07 4.46
C HIS A 124 -19.11 -1.07 3.25
N ARG A 125 -18.69 -0.53 2.10
CA ARG A 125 -19.45 -0.66 0.85
C ARG A 125 -19.25 -2.06 0.24
N PRO A 126 -20.32 -2.78 -0.14
CA PRO A 126 -20.19 -4.08 -0.82
C PRO A 126 -19.45 -3.97 -2.16
N VAL A 127 -18.58 -4.93 -2.44
CA VAL A 127 -17.83 -4.98 -3.72
C VAL A 127 -18.76 -5.14 -4.91
N CYS A 128 -19.92 -5.78 -4.75
CA CYS A 128 -20.91 -5.93 -5.82
C CYS A 128 -21.54 -4.61 -6.28
N HIS A 129 -21.46 -3.54 -5.47
CA HIS A 129 -21.96 -2.20 -5.82
C HIS A 129 -20.87 -1.27 -6.31
N LEU A 130 -19.60 -1.57 -6.01
CA LEU A 130 -18.45 -0.77 -6.41
C LEU A 130 -17.30 -1.71 -6.74
N MET A 131 -17.09 -1.95 -8.03
CA MET A 131 -16.06 -2.87 -8.48
C MET A 131 -14.67 -2.22 -8.39
N VAL A 132 -13.61 -3.04 -8.40
CA VAL A 132 -12.22 -2.58 -8.22
C VAL A 132 -11.82 -1.45 -9.19
N GLY A 133 -12.28 -1.51 -10.45
CA GLY A 133 -11.99 -0.49 -11.45
C GLY A 133 -12.61 0.87 -11.12
N GLU A 134 -13.85 0.86 -10.63
CA GLU A 134 -14.60 2.06 -10.24
C GLU A 134 -13.99 2.68 -8.98
N MET A 135 -13.74 1.86 -7.95
CA MET A 135 -13.07 2.29 -6.73
C MET A 135 -11.74 3.00 -7.03
N ARG A 136 -10.93 2.44 -7.94
CA ARG A 136 -9.66 3.04 -8.38
C ARG A 136 -9.84 4.37 -9.11
N GLY A 137 -10.82 4.42 -10.02
CA GLY A 137 -11.13 5.64 -10.75
C GLY A 137 -11.47 6.79 -9.80
N ILE A 138 -12.23 6.50 -8.74
CA ILE A 138 -12.64 7.53 -7.80
C ILE A 138 -11.50 7.93 -6.86
N HIS A 139 -10.69 6.99 -6.36
CA HIS A 139 -9.50 7.34 -5.58
C HIS A 139 -8.54 8.24 -6.39
N LYS A 140 -8.34 7.96 -7.69
CA LYS A 140 -7.55 8.84 -8.57
C LYS A 140 -8.13 10.25 -8.68
N ASN A 141 -9.45 10.38 -8.75
CA ASN A 141 -10.10 11.69 -8.83
C ASN A 141 -9.94 12.46 -7.52
N ILE A 142 -10.15 11.82 -6.36
CA ILE A 142 -9.96 12.44 -5.04
C ILE A 142 -8.52 12.92 -4.86
N ALA A 143 -7.53 12.08 -5.19
CA ALA A 143 -6.13 12.47 -5.13
C ALA A 143 -5.82 13.67 -6.04
N ALA A 144 -6.36 13.69 -7.26
CA ALA A 144 -6.20 14.81 -8.18
C ALA A 144 -6.88 16.10 -7.68
N ASP A 145 -8.04 15.98 -7.04
CA ASP A 145 -8.77 17.09 -6.43
C ASP A 145 -7.97 17.71 -5.27
N PHE A 146 -7.44 16.88 -4.36
CA PHE A 146 -6.60 17.31 -3.24
C PHE A 146 -5.31 17.99 -3.69
N GLN A 147 -4.72 17.54 -4.79
CA GLN A 147 -3.53 18.16 -5.38
C GLN A 147 -3.84 19.43 -6.19
N GLY A 148 -5.11 19.88 -6.20
CA GLY A 148 -5.55 21.09 -6.89
C GLY A 148 -5.60 20.96 -8.41
N ALA A 149 -5.48 19.74 -8.95
CA ALA A 149 -5.54 19.50 -10.39
C ALA A 149 -6.97 19.56 -10.96
N ASN A 150 -8.01 19.43 -10.11
CA ASN A 150 -9.42 19.37 -10.51
C ASN A 150 -10.35 20.17 -9.58
N VAL A 151 -10.11 21.47 -9.41
CA VAL A 151 -10.88 22.35 -8.50
C VAL A 151 -12.40 22.38 -8.81
N GLY A 152 -12.82 22.02 -10.02
CA GLY A 152 -14.23 22.03 -10.44
C GLY A 152 -15.02 20.74 -10.22
N VAL A 153 -14.35 19.59 -10.04
CA VAL A 153 -15.00 18.27 -10.01
C VAL A 153 -15.21 17.80 -8.57
N ALA A 154 -14.27 18.12 -7.66
CA ALA A 154 -14.34 17.82 -6.23
C ALA A 154 -15.64 18.22 -5.54
N LEU A 155 -16.12 19.45 -5.81
CA LEU A 155 -17.35 19.97 -5.21
C LEU A 155 -18.60 19.20 -5.67
N GLN A 156 -18.61 18.75 -6.93
CA GLN A 156 -19.73 18.00 -7.48
C GLN A 156 -19.78 16.57 -6.92
N TRP A 157 -18.62 15.94 -6.70
CA TRP A 157 -18.54 14.62 -6.08
C TRP A 157 -18.80 14.66 -4.57
N MET A 158 -18.30 15.68 -3.86
CA MET A 158 -18.62 15.89 -2.44
C MET A 158 -20.13 16.14 -2.25
N LEU A 159 -20.79 16.87 -3.16
CA LEU A 159 -22.23 17.03 -3.13
C LEU A 159 -22.99 15.72 -3.43
N GLN A 160 -22.51 14.90 -4.36
CA GLN A 160 -23.12 13.58 -4.63
C GLN A 160 -22.95 12.59 -3.47
N LEU A 161 -21.77 12.59 -2.82
CA LEU A 161 -21.51 11.81 -1.61
C LEU A 161 -22.37 12.30 -0.43
N ALA A 162 -22.50 13.61 -0.22
CA ALA A 162 -23.35 14.18 0.82
C ALA A 162 -24.83 13.85 0.58
N LEU A 163 -25.31 13.94 -0.67
CA LEU A 163 -26.69 13.57 -1.02
C LEU A 163 -26.99 12.08 -0.77
N HIS A 164 -26.03 11.19 -1.05
CA HIS A 164 -26.18 9.76 -0.77
C HIS A 164 -26.12 9.41 0.72
N TYR A 165 -25.39 10.17 1.54
CA TYR A 165 -25.34 9.99 3.00
C TYR A 165 -26.60 10.49 3.72
N THR A 166 -27.37 11.41 3.12
CA THR A 166 -28.62 11.93 3.71
C THR A 166 -29.87 11.09 3.46
N GLN A 167 -29.76 9.98 2.70
CA GLN A 167 -30.90 9.12 2.34
C GLN A 167 -30.94 7.75 3.04
N THR A 168 -30.07 7.53 4.03
CA THR A 168 -30.13 6.38 4.97
C THR A 168 -30.48 6.88 6.36
#